data_AF-A0A935AVC0-F1
#
_entry.id   AF-A0A935AVC0-F1
#
_cell.length_a   1.000
_cell.length_b   1.000
_cell.length_c   1.000
_cell.angle_alpha   90.00
_cell.angle_beta   90.00
_cell.angle_gamma   90.00
#
_symmetry.space_group_name_H-M   'P 1'
#
loop_
_entity.id
_entity.type
_entity.pdbx_description
1 polymer ?
#
loop_
_entity_poly.entity_id
_entity_poly.type
_entity_poly.pdbx_seq_one_letter_code
_entity_poly.pdbx_strand_id
1 'polypeptide(L)'
;MSGYPRDEIEAMVEKWLDANRRAETEGDWRLMAECYAEDATYGWNYGPNVNFMAVGRDEIRDYAIGLEMDGLDGWTYPYETVVIDECKGQVIGLWRQVADARRPDGSAYEIAGIGGSWFKYAGNMEWAWQRDWFDLGNAGALFIEMMQADVLSDGMTARMHRALGSQPGHYSLADTPAPLWPEDR
;
A
#
# COMPACT_ATOMS: atom_id res chain seq x y z
N MET A 1 -19.27 6.84 22.05
CA MET A 1 -18.16 7.74 21.66
C MET A 1 -18.48 8.24 20.28
N SER A 2 -18.49 9.55 20.08
CA SER A 2 -18.85 10.17 18.80
C SER A 2 -17.77 9.85 17.77
N GLY A 3 -18.09 9.03 16.77
CA GLY A 3 -17.27 8.89 15.58
C GLY A 3 -17.19 10.20 14.79
N TYR A 4 -16.24 10.28 13.86
CA TYR A 4 -16.17 11.40 12.93
C TYR A 4 -17.44 11.44 12.05
N PRO A 5 -17.85 12.63 11.57
CA PRO A 5 -18.93 12.74 10.61
C PRO A 5 -18.65 11.85 9.38
N ARG A 6 -19.68 11.12 8.95
CA ARG A 6 -19.57 10.18 7.82
C ARG A 6 -19.12 10.87 6.54
N ASP A 7 -19.69 12.04 6.27
CA ASP A 7 -19.37 12.91 5.13
C ASP A 7 -17.90 13.38 5.15
N GLU A 8 -17.34 13.62 6.32
CA GLU A 8 -15.91 13.96 6.46
C GLU A 8 -15.01 12.77 6.08
N ILE A 9 -15.34 11.56 6.55
CA ILE A 9 -14.58 10.35 6.18
C ILE A 9 -14.73 10.05 4.68
N GLU A 10 -15.93 10.23 4.10
CA GLU A 10 -16.16 10.07 2.67
C GLU A 10 -15.32 11.05 1.85
N ALA A 11 -15.25 12.32 2.27
CA ALA A 11 -14.37 13.29 1.63
C ALA A 11 -12.89 12.89 1.73
N MET A 12 -12.46 12.30 2.85
CA MET A 12 -11.09 11.79 3.00
C MET A 12 -10.83 10.60 2.05
N VAL A 13 -11.79 9.70 1.89
CA VAL A 13 -11.71 8.61 0.91
C VAL A 13 -11.62 9.15 -0.51
N GLU A 14 -12.41 10.16 -0.87
CA GLU A 14 -12.34 10.79 -2.19
C GLU A 14 -10.97 11.43 -2.44
N LYS A 15 -10.43 12.17 -1.45
CA LYS A 15 -9.06 12.73 -1.49
C LYS A 15 -8.03 11.62 -1.71
N TRP A 16 -8.13 10.50 -0.99
CA TRP A 16 -7.22 9.36 -1.11
C TRP A 16 -7.28 8.72 -2.50
N LEU A 17 -8.48 8.45 -3.01
CA LEU A 17 -8.66 7.84 -4.33
C LEU A 17 -8.20 8.78 -5.46
N ASP A 18 -8.36 10.09 -5.29
CA ASP A 18 -7.83 11.08 -6.24
C ASP A 18 -6.30 11.14 -6.23
N ALA A 19 -5.70 11.16 -5.03
CA ALA A 19 -4.26 11.07 -4.89
C ALA A 19 -3.70 9.79 -5.54
N ASN A 20 -4.37 8.64 -5.36
CA ASN A 20 -3.96 7.38 -6.00
C ASN A 20 -3.98 7.49 -7.53
N ARG A 21 -5.07 8.00 -8.13
CA ARG A 21 -5.16 8.15 -9.60
C ARG A 21 -4.10 9.11 -10.15
N ARG A 22 -3.78 10.16 -9.41
CA ARG A 22 -2.71 11.11 -9.77
C ARG A 22 -1.35 10.45 -9.70
N ALA A 23 -1.08 9.70 -8.63
CA ALA A 23 0.15 8.92 -8.48
C ALA A 23 0.34 7.91 -9.61
N GLU A 24 -0.70 7.16 -9.97
CA GLU A 24 -0.68 6.23 -11.12
C GLU A 24 -0.38 6.94 -12.44
N THR A 25 -0.91 8.16 -12.63
CA THR A 25 -0.69 8.96 -13.85
C THR A 25 0.72 9.54 -13.91
N GLU A 26 1.25 9.98 -12.77
CA GLU A 26 2.56 10.63 -12.66
C GLU A 26 3.71 9.61 -12.49
N GLY A 27 3.40 8.37 -12.11
CA GLY A 27 4.38 7.33 -11.77
C GLY A 27 5.08 7.57 -10.43
N ASP A 28 4.56 8.47 -9.59
CA ASP A 28 5.15 8.77 -8.28
C ASP A 28 4.06 8.82 -7.21
N TRP A 29 4.10 7.83 -6.31
CA TRP A 29 3.16 7.71 -5.22
C TRP A 29 3.50 8.59 -4.02
N ARG A 30 4.70 9.19 -3.97
CA ARG A 30 5.17 9.96 -2.78
C ARG A 30 4.22 11.08 -2.38
N LEU A 31 3.46 11.63 -3.33
CA LEU A 31 2.42 12.63 -3.05
C LEU A 31 1.34 12.12 -2.08
N MET A 32 1.10 10.82 -2.01
CA MET A 32 0.10 10.21 -1.13
C MET A 32 0.50 10.31 0.35
N ALA A 33 1.79 10.54 0.66
CA ALA A 33 2.25 10.79 2.02
C ALA A 33 1.56 12.01 2.67
N GLU A 34 1.07 12.97 1.87
CA GLU A 34 0.31 14.14 2.36
C GLU A 34 -1.12 13.80 2.81
N CYS A 35 -1.51 12.52 2.71
CA CYS A 35 -2.76 12.00 3.28
C CYS A 35 -2.60 11.49 4.71
N TYR A 36 -1.40 11.53 5.31
CA TYR A 36 -1.15 10.96 6.65
C TYR A 36 -0.83 12.03 7.68
N ALA A 37 -1.24 11.82 8.92
CA ALA A 37 -0.80 12.62 10.05
C ALA A 37 0.74 12.52 10.22
N GLU A 38 1.36 13.52 10.82
CA GLU A 38 2.83 13.61 10.97
C GLU A 38 3.44 12.38 11.68
N ASP A 39 2.72 11.82 12.64
CA ASP A 39 3.10 10.65 13.43
C ASP A 39 2.32 9.38 13.05
N ALA A 40 1.74 9.34 11.85
CA ALA A 40 1.01 8.18 11.38
C ALA A 40 1.92 6.95 11.23
N THR A 41 1.33 5.77 11.24
CA THR A 41 2.06 4.51 11.01
C THR A 41 1.47 3.76 9.82
N TYR A 42 2.33 3.07 9.06
CA TYR A 42 1.90 2.29 7.90
C TYR A 42 2.73 1.02 7.79
N GLY A 43 2.11 -0.14 7.67
CA GLY A 43 2.85 -1.37 7.36
C GLY A 43 2.07 -2.49 6.69
N TRP A 44 2.76 -3.59 6.37
CA TRP A 44 2.17 -4.90 6.01
C TRP A 44 3.08 -6.05 6.52
N ASN A 45 2.69 -7.31 6.26
CA ASN A 45 3.39 -8.50 6.73
C ASN A 45 4.00 -9.26 5.54
N TYR A 46 5.24 -9.71 5.68
CA TYR A 46 5.97 -10.51 4.68
C TYR A 46 5.99 -12.01 5.02
N GLY A 47 5.06 -12.47 5.86
CA GLY A 47 4.98 -13.83 6.36
C GLY A 47 5.39 -13.96 7.83
N PRO A 48 5.74 -15.18 8.29
CA PRO A 48 5.77 -15.50 9.72
C PRO A 48 6.90 -14.83 10.52
N ASN A 49 7.84 -14.14 9.87
CA ASN A 49 9.06 -13.65 10.53
C ASN A 49 9.27 -12.13 10.40
N VAL A 50 8.68 -11.49 9.39
CA VAL A 50 9.05 -10.13 8.99
C VAL A 50 7.80 -9.28 8.83
N ASN A 51 7.81 -8.11 9.47
CA ASN A 51 6.88 -7.03 9.21
C ASN A 51 7.60 -5.90 8.49
N PHE A 52 6.91 -5.28 7.55
CA PHE A 52 7.21 -3.92 7.16
C PHE A 52 6.44 -2.95 8.06
N MET A 53 7.09 -1.88 8.52
CA MET A 53 6.50 -0.79 9.28
C MET A 53 7.26 0.52 9.06
N ALA A 54 6.54 1.58 8.73
CA ALA A 54 7.01 2.96 8.70
C ALA A 54 6.34 3.75 9.82
N VAL A 55 7.11 4.58 10.53
CA VAL A 55 6.65 5.42 11.64
C VAL A 55 6.91 6.89 11.32
N GLY A 56 5.83 7.65 11.18
CA GLY A 56 5.83 9.05 10.80
C GLY A 56 5.72 9.26 9.29
N ARG A 57 5.22 10.45 8.90
CA ARG A 57 4.95 10.81 7.50
C ARG A 57 6.19 10.68 6.60
N ASP A 58 7.37 11.03 7.11
CA ASP A 58 8.60 10.97 6.33
C ASP A 58 9.03 9.54 6.03
N GLU A 59 8.97 8.63 7.01
CA GLU A 59 9.22 7.20 6.75
C GLU A 59 8.16 6.59 5.82
N ILE A 60 6.89 7.03 5.94
CA ILE A 60 5.83 6.61 5.03
C ILE A 60 6.18 7.03 3.59
N ARG A 61 6.62 8.29 3.40
CA ARG A 61 7.01 8.81 2.08
C ARG A 61 8.21 8.06 1.52
N ASP A 62 9.26 7.87 2.31
CA ASP A 62 10.54 7.39 1.82
C ASP A 62 10.63 5.86 1.77
N TYR A 63 10.03 5.17 2.74
CA TYR A 63 10.09 3.72 2.84
C TYR A 63 8.85 3.07 2.24
N ALA A 64 7.66 3.36 2.79
CA ALA A 64 6.45 2.62 2.43
C ALA A 64 5.97 2.93 1.00
N ILE A 65 6.07 4.19 0.61
CA ILE A 65 5.65 4.66 -0.70
C ILE A 65 6.83 4.76 -1.66
N GLY A 66 7.99 5.23 -1.19
CA GLY A 66 9.20 5.30 -1.99
C GLY A 66 9.79 3.92 -2.23
N LEU A 67 10.66 3.46 -1.32
CA LEU A 67 11.42 2.23 -1.48
C LEU A 67 10.56 1.01 -1.87
N GLU A 68 9.41 0.87 -1.21
CA GLU A 68 8.51 -0.26 -1.35
C GLU A 68 7.54 -0.15 -2.52
N MET A 69 7.41 0.98 -3.21
CA MET A 69 6.68 1.04 -4.50
C MET A 69 7.60 1.30 -5.70
N ASP A 70 8.82 1.78 -5.47
CA ASP A 70 9.82 2.01 -6.52
C ASP A 70 10.04 0.73 -7.35
N GLY A 71 9.86 0.84 -8.67
CA GLY A 71 9.92 -0.27 -9.62
C GLY A 71 8.58 -0.87 -10.03
N LEU A 72 7.48 -0.42 -9.42
CA LEU A 72 6.11 -0.72 -9.84
C LEU A 72 5.55 0.37 -10.78
N ASP A 73 6.43 1.13 -11.43
CA ASP A 73 6.05 2.14 -12.42
C ASP A 73 5.15 1.51 -13.50
N GLY A 74 4.03 2.15 -13.81
CA GLY A 74 3.03 1.64 -14.75
C GLY A 74 2.04 0.62 -14.16
N TRP A 75 2.24 0.13 -12.94
CA TRP A 75 1.23 -0.67 -12.26
C TRP A 75 0.05 0.19 -11.84
N THR A 76 -1.12 -0.43 -11.80
CA THR A 76 -2.36 0.19 -11.33
C THR A 76 -2.93 -0.59 -10.16
N TYR A 77 -3.62 0.13 -9.28
CA TYR A 77 -4.25 -0.39 -8.08
C TYR A 77 -5.75 -0.06 -8.06
N PRO A 78 -6.56 -0.64 -8.97
CA PRO A 78 -7.98 -0.33 -9.05
C PRO A 78 -8.69 -0.71 -7.75
N TYR A 79 -9.28 0.28 -7.07
CA TYR A 79 -10.16 0.04 -5.93
C TYR A 79 -11.50 -0.49 -6.42
N GLU A 80 -11.87 -1.68 -5.97
CA GLU A 80 -13.13 -2.34 -6.32
C GLU A 80 -14.26 -1.94 -5.35
N THR A 81 -13.92 -1.73 -4.07
CA THR A 81 -14.89 -1.26 -3.08
C THR A 81 -14.21 -0.61 -1.88
N VAL A 82 -14.97 0.24 -1.19
CA VAL A 82 -14.59 0.87 0.07
C VAL A 82 -15.70 0.65 1.10
N VAL A 83 -15.32 0.16 2.27
CA VAL A 83 -16.19 -0.01 3.44
C VAL A 83 -15.76 0.99 4.50
N ILE A 84 -16.70 1.74 5.05
CA ILE A 84 -16.43 2.74 6.09
C ILE A 84 -17.27 2.37 7.32
N ASP A 85 -16.62 2.30 8.48
CA ASP A 85 -17.20 2.23 9.82
C ASP A 85 -16.94 3.56 10.51
N GLU A 86 -17.87 4.52 10.36
CA GLU A 86 -17.73 5.87 10.92
C GLU A 86 -17.73 5.89 12.45
N CYS A 87 -18.41 4.92 13.07
CA CYS A 87 -18.46 4.79 14.53
C CYS A 87 -17.07 4.50 15.11
N LYS A 88 -16.19 3.84 14.34
CA LYS A 88 -14.80 3.58 14.71
C LYS A 88 -13.79 4.48 14.01
N GLY A 89 -14.23 5.29 13.04
CA GLY A 89 -13.34 6.06 12.17
C GLY A 89 -12.41 5.15 11.37
N GLN A 90 -12.92 4.01 10.87
CA GLN A 90 -12.12 3.04 10.14
C GLN A 90 -12.62 2.88 8.70
N VAL A 91 -11.68 2.67 7.78
CA VAL A 91 -11.97 2.49 6.36
C VAL A 91 -11.22 1.28 5.84
N ILE A 92 -11.88 0.43 5.07
CA ILE A 92 -11.27 -0.70 4.36
C ILE A 92 -11.46 -0.46 2.86
N GLY A 93 -10.37 -0.38 2.12
CA GLY A 93 -10.37 -0.42 0.67
C GLY A 93 -9.92 -1.79 0.18
N LEU A 94 -10.61 -2.34 -0.81
CA LEU A 94 -10.23 -3.57 -1.50
C LEU A 94 -9.83 -3.21 -2.93
N TRP A 95 -8.66 -3.69 -3.36
CA TRP A 95 -8.07 -3.32 -4.63
C TRP A 95 -7.42 -4.51 -5.35
N ARG A 96 -7.24 -4.35 -6.65
CA ARG A 96 -6.49 -5.28 -7.52
C ARG A 96 -5.09 -4.73 -7.77
N GLN A 97 -4.19 -5.56 -8.31
CA GLN A 97 -2.85 -5.14 -8.72
C GLN A 97 -2.61 -5.62 -10.14
N VAL A 98 -2.43 -4.68 -11.05
CA VAL A 98 -2.38 -4.98 -12.48
C VAL A 98 -1.16 -4.28 -13.09
N ALA A 99 -0.27 -5.06 -13.69
CA ALA A 99 0.87 -4.53 -14.44
C ALA A 99 0.42 -3.91 -15.76
N ASP A 100 1.21 -2.97 -16.28
CA ASP A 100 1.06 -2.40 -17.62
C ASP A 100 1.32 -3.44 -18.73
N ALA A 101 2.27 -4.35 -18.50
CA ALA A 101 2.59 -5.44 -19.40
C ALA A 101 1.37 -6.31 -19.74
N ARG A 102 1.40 -6.92 -20.92
CA ARG A 102 0.36 -7.83 -21.42
C ARG A 102 0.98 -9.16 -21.82
N ARG A 103 0.23 -10.24 -21.58
CA ARG A 103 0.56 -11.57 -22.08
C ARG A 103 0.46 -11.60 -23.61
N PRO A 104 1.05 -12.60 -24.29
CA PRO A 104 0.94 -12.74 -25.74
C PRO A 104 -0.49 -12.84 -26.27
N ASP A 105 -1.43 -13.31 -25.44
CA ASP A 105 -2.86 -13.38 -25.77
C ASP A 105 -3.62 -12.06 -25.52
N GLY A 106 -2.93 -11.03 -25.04
CA GLY A 106 -3.49 -9.72 -24.69
C GLY A 106 -4.08 -9.61 -23.28
N SER A 107 -4.10 -10.69 -22.49
CA SER A 107 -4.54 -10.63 -21.09
C SER A 107 -3.55 -9.88 -20.20
N ALA A 108 -4.03 -9.30 -19.10
CA ALA A 108 -3.19 -8.52 -18.18
C ALA A 108 -2.44 -9.42 -17.20
N TYR A 109 -1.19 -9.07 -16.89
CA TYR A 109 -0.51 -9.61 -15.71
C TYR A 109 -1.13 -8.99 -14.46
N GLU A 110 -2.01 -9.75 -13.82
CA GLU A 110 -2.76 -9.34 -12.63
C GLU A 110 -2.52 -10.34 -11.52
N ILE A 111 -2.32 -9.84 -10.30
CA ILE A 111 -2.14 -10.71 -9.13
C ILE A 111 -3.47 -11.40 -8.87
N ALA A 112 -3.50 -12.74 -8.99
CA ALA A 112 -4.69 -13.57 -8.80
C ALA A 112 -5.03 -13.74 -7.30
N GLY A 113 -5.28 -12.62 -6.61
CA GLY A 113 -5.52 -12.55 -5.18
C GLY A 113 -6.28 -11.29 -4.77
N ILE A 114 -6.49 -11.13 -3.46
CA ILE A 114 -7.13 -9.95 -2.88
C ILE A 114 -6.05 -9.07 -2.25
N GLY A 115 -6.05 -7.79 -2.65
CA GLY A 115 -5.33 -6.74 -1.97
C GLY A 115 -6.29 -5.84 -1.19
N GLY A 116 -5.79 -5.24 -0.12
CA GLY A 116 -6.55 -4.23 0.60
C GLY A 116 -5.71 -3.38 1.52
N SER A 117 -6.28 -2.23 1.84
CA SER A 117 -5.74 -1.26 2.79
C SER A 117 -6.79 -0.97 3.85
N TRP A 118 -6.40 -1.02 5.11
CA TRP A 118 -7.24 -0.69 6.26
C TRP A 118 -6.66 0.53 6.94
N PHE A 119 -7.50 1.53 7.14
CA PHE A 119 -7.13 2.84 7.65
C PHE A 119 -7.85 3.15 8.96
N LYS A 120 -7.18 3.94 9.80
CA LYS A 120 -7.80 4.71 10.89
C LYS A 120 -7.75 6.18 10.53
N TYR A 121 -8.90 6.84 10.58
CA TYR A 121 -9.03 8.27 10.33
C TYR A 121 -8.58 9.09 11.54
N ALA A 122 -7.85 10.18 11.30
CA ALA A 122 -7.31 11.08 12.32
C ALA A 122 -8.15 12.36 12.52
N GLY A 123 -9.15 12.60 11.67
CA GLY A 123 -9.67 13.95 11.45
C GLY A 123 -8.77 14.73 10.50
N ASN A 124 -9.14 15.98 10.22
CA ASN A 124 -8.34 16.93 9.43
C ASN A 124 -7.94 16.43 8.02
N MET A 125 -8.71 15.50 7.44
CA MET A 125 -8.41 14.90 6.13
C MET A 125 -7.06 14.15 6.13
N GLU A 126 -6.75 13.46 7.22
CA GLU A 126 -5.52 12.68 7.40
C GLU A 126 -5.79 11.27 7.96
N TRP A 127 -4.95 10.32 7.58
CA TRP A 127 -4.88 8.98 8.15
C TRP A 127 -3.91 8.94 9.33
N ALA A 128 -4.34 8.36 10.45
CA ALA A 128 -3.48 8.14 11.62
C ALA A 128 -2.71 6.82 11.52
N TRP A 129 -3.25 5.85 10.78
CA TRP A 129 -2.72 4.50 10.73
C TRP A 129 -3.21 3.81 9.45
N GLN A 130 -2.35 2.98 8.86
CA GLN A 130 -2.70 2.10 7.76
C GLN A 130 -2.05 0.71 7.92
N ARG A 131 -2.80 -0.31 7.49
CA ARG A 131 -2.27 -1.65 7.24
C ARG A 131 -2.70 -2.15 5.89
N ASP A 132 -1.72 -2.61 5.13
CA ASP A 132 -1.98 -3.33 3.89
C ASP A 132 -1.92 -4.85 4.11
N TRP A 133 -2.72 -5.55 3.33
CA TRP A 133 -2.61 -6.99 3.13
C TRP A 133 -2.77 -7.28 1.65
N PHE A 134 -2.04 -8.30 1.22
CA PHE A 134 -2.16 -8.86 -0.10
C PHE A 134 -1.65 -10.29 -0.07
N ASP A 135 -2.10 -11.08 -1.04
CA ASP A 135 -1.67 -12.46 -1.16
C ASP A 135 -0.22 -12.53 -1.68
N LEU A 136 0.75 -12.45 -0.76
CA LEU A 136 2.19 -12.43 -1.07
C LEU A 136 2.63 -13.61 -1.95
N GLY A 137 2.02 -14.78 -1.76
CA GLY A 137 2.27 -15.95 -2.62
C GLY A 137 1.84 -15.76 -4.07
N ASN A 138 0.67 -15.13 -4.29
CA ASN A 138 0.19 -14.80 -5.64
C ASN A 138 1.03 -13.69 -6.28
N ALA A 139 1.43 -12.68 -5.49
CA ALA A 139 2.34 -11.63 -5.94
C ALA A 139 3.69 -12.22 -6.39
N GLY A 140 4.31 -13.06 -5.55
CA GLY A 140 5.57 -13.73 -5.88
C GLY A 140 5.47 -14.64 -7.10
N ALA A 141 4.37 -15.39 -7.24
CA ALA A 141 4.14 -16.24 -8.40
C ALA A 141 4.07 -15.42 -9.71
N LEU A 142 3.34 -14.30 -9.70
CA LEU A 142 3.22 -13.43 -10.87
C LEU A 142 4.56 -12.78 -11.23
N PHE A 143 5.34 -12.32 -10.24
CA PHE A 143 6.66 -11.76 -10.50
C PHE A 143 7.61 -12.78 -11.14
N ILE A 144 7.56 -14.04 -10.70
CA ILE A 144 8.33 -15.14 -11.33
C ILE A 144 7.85 -15.39 -12.76
N GLU A 145 6.54 -15.41 -13.02
CA GLU A 145 5.97 -15.56 -14.36
C GLU A 145 6.47 -14.44 -15.30
N MET A 146 6.37 -13.19 -14.87
CA MET A 146 6.81 -12.02 -15.64
C MET A 146 8.33 -12.04 -15.88
N MET A 147 9.13 -12.50 -14.90
CA MET A 147 10.57 -12.70 -15.07
C MET A 147 10.88 -13.74 -16.15
N GLN A 148 10.17 -14.86 -16.17
CA GLN A 148 10.34 -15.91 -17.18
C GLN A 148 9.93 -15.46 -18.57
N ALA A 149 8.98 -14.53 -18.66
CA ALA A 149 8.52 -13.94 -19.91
C ALA A 149 9.40 -12.77 -20.40
N ASP A 150 10.42 -12.36 -19.64
CA ASP A 150 11.31 -11.23 -19.96
C ASP A 150 10.54 -9.91 -20.14
N VAL A 151 9.54 -9.68 -19.30
CA VAL A 151 8.66 -8.48 -19.33
C VAL A 151 8.71 -7.64 -18.05
N LEU A 152 9.64 -7.94 -17.14
CA LEU A 152 9.88 -7.07 -15.97
C LEU A 152 10.50 -5.75 -16.44
N SER A 153 10.01 -4.64 -15.90
CA SER A 153 10.68 -3.35 -16.08
C SER A 153 12.07 -3.36 -15.42
N ASP A 154 12.95 -2.46 -15.86
CA ASP A 154 14.26 -2.25 -15.21
C ASP A 154 14.09 -1.89 -13.72
N GLY A 155 13.06 -1.11 -13.40
CA GLY A 155 12.70 -0.74 -12.03
C GLY A 155 12.32 -1.96 -11.18
N MET A 156 11.47 -2.84 -11.71
CA MET A 156 11.07 -4.08 -11.02
C MET A 156 12.26 -5.03 -10.84
N THR A 157 13.13 -5.14 -11.84
CA THR A 157 14.35 -5.94 -11.75
C THR A 157 15.26 -5.40 -10.65
N ALA A 158 15.48 -4.08 -10.60
CA ALA A 158 16.24 -3.44 -9.54
C ALA A 158 15.62 -3.65 -8.15
N ARG A 159 14.29 -3.59 -8.04
CA ARG A 159 13.53 -3.88 -6.82
C ARG A 159 13.81 -5.30 -6.31
N MET A 160 13.70 -6.30 -7.17
CA MET A 160 13.96 -7.69 -6.80
C MET A 160 15.40 -7.90 -6.30
N HIS A 161 16.38 -7.21 -6.89
CA HIS A 161 17.76 -7.25 -6.40
C HIS A 161 17.93 -6.59 -5.03
N ARG A 162 17.24 -5.48 -4.75
CA ARG A 162 17.28 -4.82 -3.43
C ARG A 162 16.68 -5.69 -2.32
N ALA A 163 15.64 -6.46 -2.63
CA ALA A 163 14.97 -7.35 -1.67
C ALA A 163 15.87 -8.49 -1.13
N LEU A 164 17.06 -8.70 -1.69
CA LEU A 164 18.03 -9.67 -1.21
C LEU A 164 18.86 -9.17 0.01
N GLY A 165 18.70 -7.90 0.41
CA GLY A 165 19.45 -7.27 1.49
C GLY A 165 18.58 -6.80 2.66
N SER A 166 19.23 -6.23 3.69
CA SER A 166 18.53 -5.51 4.75
C SER A 166 18.00 -4.18 4.19
N GLN A 167 16.72 -3.90 4.46
CA GLN A 167 16.04 -2.70 4.01
C GLN A 167 15.44 -1.96 5.22
N PRO A 168 15.42 -0.61 5.20
CA PRO A 168 14.69 0.14 6.23
C PRO A 168 13.21 -0.25 6.23
N GLY A 169 12.58 -0.08 7.38
CA GLY A 169 11.18 -0.46 7.59
C GLY A 169 10.95 -1.96 7.76
N HIS A 170 11.94 -2.84 7.57
CA HIS A 170 11.79 -4.28 7.76
C HIS A 170 12.29 -4.72 9.14
N TYR A 171 11.38 -5.28 9.93
CA TYR A 171 11.64 -5.69 11.31
C TYR A 171 11.28 -7.15 11.52
N SER A 172 11.97 -7.78 12.48
CA SER A 172 11.47 -9.03 13.05
C SER A 172 10.12 -8.79 13.73
N LEU A 173 9.33 -9.85 13.96
CA LEU A 173 8.06 -9.71 14.70
C LEU A 173 8.26 -9.11 16.10
N ALA A 174 9.37 -9.41 16.77
CA ALA A 174 9.66 -8.93 18.12
C ALA A 174 10.10 -7.46 18.15
N ASP A 175 10.66 -6.96 17.04
CA ASP A 175 11.27 -5.64 16.95
C ASP A 175 10.41 -4.64 16.15
N THR A 176 9.15 -4.98 15.84
CA THR A 176 8.26 -4.09 15.07
C THR A 176 7.98 -2.83 15.89
N PRO A 177 8.28 -1.62 15.38
CA PRO A 177 8.33 -0.39 16.19
C PRO A 177 6.96 0.21 16.52
N ALA A 178 5.88 -0.29 15.91
CA ALA A 178 4.53 0.17 16.13
C ALA A 178 3.52 -1.00 16.18
N PRO A 179 2.36 -0.83 16.83
CA PRO A 179 1.31 -1.84 16.89
C PRO A 179 0.78 -2.25 15.51
N LEU A 180 0.44 -3.54 15.37
CA LEU A 180 -0.16 -4.09 14.14
C LEU A 180 -1.64 -3.76 13.97
N TRP A 181 -2.29 -3.24 15.01
CA TRP A 181 -3.72 -2.95 15.03
C TRP A 181 -3.91 -1.46 15.29
N PRO A 182 -4.97 -0.84 14.75
CA PRO A 182 -5.24 0.57 15.02
C PRO A 182 -5.60 0.73 16.50
N GLU A 183 -4.87 1.60 17.20
CA GLU A 183 -5.18 1.98 18.57
C GLU A 183 -6.16 3.17 18.58
N ASP A 184 -6.91 3.31 19.68
CA ASP A 184 -7.76 4.48 19.86
C ASP A 184 -6.89 5.71 20.12
N ARG A 185 -7.16 6.76 19.36
CA ARG A 185 -6.45 8.03 19.37
C ARG A 185 -7.39 9.16 19.78
#